data_AF-A0A9N8Z8M2-F1
#
_entry.id   AF-A0A9N8Z8M2-F1
#
_cell.length_a   1.000
_cell.length_b   1.000
_cell.length_c   1.000
_cell.angle_alpha   90.00
_cell.angle_beta   90.00
_cell.angle_gamma   90.00
#
_symmetry.space_group_name_H-M   'P 1'
#
loop_
_entity.id
_entity.type
_entity.pdbx_description
1 polymer ?
#
loop_
_entity_poly.entity_id
_entity_poly.type
_entity_poly.pdbx_seq_one_letter_code
_entity_poly.pdbx_strand_id
1 'polypeptide(L)'
;MSTKTSIVDSDNDEIFIANELSNILKEFQHGIKPNSLQILSTSKTNNATTHETYGAVFKLTLLEDIELKIGVSKAGFTIIQATREENNGKLANDDLERILPIVNQPFETMDALLFKASPRFGKSFHDTLLSKLGNEL
;
A
#
# COMPACT_ATOMS: atom_id res chain seq x y z
N MET A 1 21.44 -43.84 -1.86
CA MET A 1 20.96 -42.75 -0.98
C MET A 1 20.45 -41.63 -1.88
N SER A 2 19.13 -41.46 -1.95
CA SER A 2 18.50 -40.38 -2.72
C SER A 2 18.27 -39.19 -1.81
N THR A 3 18.81 -38.03 -2.19
CA THR A 3 18.34 -36.72 -1.71
C THR A 3 17.78 -35.98 -2.91
N LYS A 4 16.46 -36.07 -3.07
CA LYS A 4 15.68 -35.23 -3.96
C LYS A 4 15.19 -34.07 -3.07
N THR A 5 15.94 -32.98 -3.02
CA THR A 5 15.51 -31.76 -2.33
C THR A 5 14.84 -30.87 -3.37
N SER A 6 13.53 -30.68 -3.19
CA SER A 6 12.65 -29.85 -4.00
C SER A 6 13.13 -28.39 -4.05
N ILE A 7 13.28 -27.86 -5.26
CA ILE A 7 13.66 -26.46 -5.53
C ILE A 7 12.54 -25.74 -6.31
N VAL A 8 11.28 -26.21 -6.21
CA VAL A 8 10.20 -25.80 -7.16
C VAL A 8 8.99 -25.13 -6.49
N ASP A 9 8.90 -25.13 -5.15
CA ASP A 9 7.68 -24.65 -4.46
C ASP A 9 7.72 -23.15 -4.09
N SER A 10 8.89 -22.58 -3.83
CA SER A 10 9.01 -21.20 -3.29
C SER A 10 8.56 -20.11 -4.27
N ASP A 11 8.83 -20.30 -5.57
CA ASP A 11 8.47 -19.31 -6.60
C ASP A 11 6.95 -19.26 -6.84
N ASN A 12 6.27 -20.40 -6.70
CA ASN A 12 4.81 -20.47 -6.87
C ASN A 12 4.09 -19.80 -5.70
N ASP A 13 4.61 -19.96 -4.48
CA ASP A 13 4.07 -19.32 -3.28
C ASP A 13 4.22 -17.79 -3.33
N GLU A 14 5.38 -17.29 -3.78
CA GLU A 14 5.60 -15.84 -3.93
C GLU A 14 4.68 -15.21 -4.98
N ILE A 15 4.45 -15.90 -6.11
CA ILE A 15 3.51 -15.48 -7.16
C ILE A 15 2.07 -15.49 -6.63
N PHE A 16 1.70 -16.52 -5.86
CA PHE A 16 0.37 -16.60 -5.25
C PHE A 16 0.12 -15.44 -4.29
N ILE A 17 1.07 -15.15 -3.38
CA ILE A 17 0.98 -14.05 -2.42
C ILE A 17 0.92 -12.69 -3.14
N ALA A 18 1.72 -12.50 -4.19
CA ALA A 18 1.67 -11.27 -4.98
C ALA A 18 0.30 -11.06 -5.63
N ASN A 19 -0.31 -12.13 -6.16
CA ASN A 19 -1.63 -12.06 -6.77
C ASN A 19 -2.73 -11.79 -5.74
N GLU A 20 -2.68 -12.45 -4.58
CA GLU A 20 -3.64 -12.23 -3.49
C GLU A 20 -3.54 -10.80 -2.95
N LEU A 21 -2.33 -10.33 -2.69
CA LEU A 21 -2.09 -8.96 -2.25
C LEU A 21 -2.55 -7.95 -3.32
N SER A 22 -2.28 -8.20 -4.60
CA SER A 22 -2.76 -7.35 -5.70
C SER A 22 -4.29 -7.30 -5.75
N ASN A 23 -4.98 -8.43 -5.53
CA ASN A 23 -6.43 -8.47 -5.55
C ASN A 23 -7.05 -7.69 -4.38
N ILE A 24 -6.49 -7.82 -3.18
CA ILE A 24 -6.92 -7.02 -2.03
C ILE A 24 -6.68 -5.53 -2.30
N LEU A 25 -5.50 -5.19 -2.84
CA LEU A 25 -5.12 -3.80 -3.07
C LEU A 25 -5.92 -3.13 -4.22
N LYS A 26 -6.53 -3.92 -5.12
CA LYS A 26 -7.44 -3.39 -6.16
C LYS A 26 -8.68 -2.72 -5.57
N GLU A 27 -9.15 -3.15 -4.41
CA GLU A 27 -10.33 -2.56 -3.77
C GLU A 27 -10.13 -1.07 -3.47
N PHE A 28 -8.88 -0.65 -3.23
CA PHE A 28 -8.53 0.72 -2.88
C PHE A 28 -8.19 1.60 -4.10
N GLN A 29 -8.28 1.07 -5.35
CA GLN A 29 -7.94 1.83 -6.56
C GLN A 29 -8.70 3.14 -6.71
N HIS A 30 -9.94 3.19 -6.21
CA HIS A 30 -10.76 4.41 -6.22
C HIS A 30 -10.16 5.55 -5.38
N GLY A 31 -9.35 5.21 -4.39
CA GLY A 31 -8.79 6.13 -3.43
C GLY A 31 -7.32 6.48 -3.64
N ILE A 32 -6.70 5.97 -4.72
CA ILE A 32 -5.30 6.19 -5.07
C ILE A 32 -5.18 6.61 -6.54
N LYS A 33 -4.02 7.11 -6.94
CA LYS A 33 -3.75 7.48 -8.34
C LYS A 33 -3.85 6.23 -9.23
N PRO A 34 -4.58 6.29 -10.36
CA PRO A 34 -4.72 5.15 -11.26
C PRO A 34 -3.37 4.60 -11.70
N ASN A 35 -3.26 3.26 -11.75
CA ASN A 35 -2.05 2.54 -12.17
C ASN A 35 -0.78 2.82 -11.33
N SER A 36 -0.92 3.40 -10.13
CA SER A 36 0.24 3.68 -9.26
C SER A 36 0.66 2.52 -8.36
N LEU A 37 -0.22 1.52 -8.20
CA LEU A 37 0.03 0.37 -7.34
C LEU A 37 1.11 -0.55 -7.93
N GLN A 38 2.18 -0.79 -7.18
CA GLN A 38 3.25 -1.71 -7.57
C GLN A 38 3.74 -2.52 -6.37
N ILE A 39 3.72 -3.85 -6.49
CA ILE A 39 4.33 -4.75 -5.50
C ILE A 39 5.85 -4.76 -5.73
N LEU A 40 6.62 -4.49 -4.68
CA LEU A 40 8.09 -4.41 -4.74
C LEU A 40 8.75 -5.70 -4.26
N SER A 41 8.18 -6.34 -3.23
CA SER A 41 8.64 -7.63 -2.71
C SER A 41 7.50 -8.34 -1.99
N THR A 42 7.46 -9.66 -2.08
CA THR A 42 6.59 -10.56 -1.30
C THR A 42 7.38 -11.50 -0.40
N SER A 43 8.68 -11.24 -0.26
CA SER A 43 9.56 -11.96 0.66
C SER A 43 9.91 -11.10 1.87
N LYS A 44 10.44 -11.75 2.92
CA LYS A 44 10.81 -11.06 4.17
C LYS A 44 11.83 -9.95 3.90
N THR A 45 11.45 -8.72 4.18
CA THR A 45 12.33 -7.55 4.12
C THR A 45 12.48 -6.94 5.50
N ASN A 46 13.71 -6.57 5.88
CA ASN A 46 13.98 -5.93 7.15
C ASN A 46 14.04 -4.42 6.97
N ASN A 47 13.32 -3.70 7.81
CA ASN A 47 13.47 -2.26 7.95
C ASN A 47 14.63 -1.97 8.90
N ALA A 48 15.70 -1.36 8.39
CA ALA A 48 16.86 -1.01 9.19
C ALA A 48 16.55 0.04 10.28
N THR A 49 15.51 0.86 10.08
CA THR A 49 15.15 1.95 10.99
C THR A 49 14.26 1.48 12.14
N THR A 50 13.27 0.64 11.86
CA THR A 50 12.30 0.18 12.88
C THR A 50 12.63 -1.21 13.44
N HIS A 51 13.61 -1.92 12.88
CA HIS A 51 13.91 -3.32 13.16
C HIS A 51 12.71 -4.27 12.91
N GLU A 52 11.71 -3.83 12.16
CA GLU A 52 10.58 -4.65 11.76
C GLU A 52 10.91 -5.51 10.54
N THR A 53 10.34 -6.72 10.51
CA THR A 53 10.33 -7.57 9.32
C THR A 53 8.97 -7.49 8.65
N TYR A 54 8.93 -7.02 7.41
CA TYR A 54 7.75 -7.04 6.55
C TYR A 54 7.73 -8.30 5.71
N GLY A 55 6.57 -8.97 5.63
CA GLY A 55 6.35 -10.10 4.74
C GLY A 55 6.14 -9.68 3.28
N ALA A 56 5.67 -8.46 3.05
CA ALA A 56 5.55 -7.87 1.72
C ALA A 56 5.78 -6.36 1.77
N VAL A 57 6.22 -5.79 0.67
CA VAL A 57 6.40 -4.35 0.47
C VAL A 57 5.84 -3.98 -0.89
N PHE A 58 5.03 -2.94 -0.92
CA PHE A 58 4.49 -2.38 -2.16
C PHE A 58 4.55 -0.85 -2.10
N LYS A 59 4.25 -0.22 -3.21
CA LYS A 59 4.09 1.22 -3.31
C LYS A 59 2.78 1.57 -4.00
N LEU A 60 2.28 2.76 -3.70
CA LEU A 60 1.15 3.39 -4.36
C LEU A 60 1.32 4.90 -4.30
N THR A 61 0.63 5.61 -5.19
CA THR A 61 0.60 7.07 -5.16
C THR A 61 -0.79 7.52 -4.73
N LEU A 62 -0.87 8.37 -3.71
CA LEU A 62 -2.13 8.96 -3.28
C LEU A 62 -2.66 9.95 -4.32
N LEU A 63 -3.93 10.35 -4.18
CA LEU A 63 -4.57 11.36 -5.04
C LEU A 63 -3.96 12.76 -4.86
N GLU A 64 -3.14 12.95 -3.83
CA GLU A 64 -2.34 14.14 -3.52
C GLU A 64 -0.94 14.12 -4.18
N ASP A 65 -0.66 13.19 -5.09
CA ASP A 65 0.65 13.02 -5.76
C ASP A 65 1.79 12.70 -4.77
N ILE A 66 1.47 11.93 -3.72
CA ILE A 66 2.42 11.43 -2.72
C ILE A 66 2.58 9.92 -2.91
N GLU A 67 3.79 9.49 -3.26
CA GLU A 67 4.17 8.08 -3.31
C GLU A 67 4.41 7.58 -1.89
N LEU A 68 3.72 6.52 -1.51
CA LEU A 68 3.92 5.79 -0.28
C LEU A 68 4.57 4.46 -0.57
N LYS A 69 5.62 4.12 0.17
CA LYS A 69 6.14 2.77 0.29
C LYS A 69 5.61 2.17 1.57
N ILE A 70 4.91 1.04 1.47
CA ILE A 70 4.17 0.43 2.57
C ILE A 70 4.67 -1.00 2.78
N GLY A 71 4.97 -1.34 4.04
CA GLY A 71 5.30 -2.68 4.48
C GLY A 71 4.09 -3.36 5.13
N VAL A 72 3.94 -4.66 4.89
CA VAL A 72 2.93 -5.51 5.52
C VAL A 72 3.60 -6.42 6.54
N SER A 73 3.14 -6.40 7.78
CA SER A 73 3.59 -7.27 8.85
C SER A 73 2.40 -7.88 9.60
N LYS A 74 2.68 -8.62 10.68
CA LYS A 74 1.63 -9.13 11.58
C LYS A 74 0.85 -8.04 12.30
N ALA A 75 1.41 -6.82 12.39
CA ALA A 75 0.75 -5.66 12.98
C ALA A 75 -0.13 -4.90 11.96
N GLY A 76 -0.19 -5.35 10.71
CA GLY A 76 -0.92 -4.70 9.63
C GLY A 76 0.03 -3.96 8.67
N PHE A 77 -0.33 -2.72 8.33
CA PHE A 77 0.33 -1.89 7.32
C PHE A 77 1.13 -0.76 7.96
N THR A 78 2.35 -0.55 7.49
CA THR A 78 3.23 0.52 7.97
C THR A 78 3.76 1.33 6.80
N ILE A 79 3.63 2.66 6.84
CA ILE A 79 4.28 3.53 5.86
C ILE A 79 5.77 3.55 6.19
N ILE A 80 6.59 2.98 5.31
CA ILE A 80 8.06 2.92 5.44
C ILE A 80 8.67 4.24 4.98
N GLN A 81 8.12 4.80 3.90
CA GLN A 81 8.63 6.00 3.27
C GLN A 81 7.48 6.72 2.56
N ALA A 82 7.52 8.04 2.61
CA ALA A 82 6.62 8.91 1.85
C ALA A 82 7.48 9.92 1.07
N THR A 83 7.25 10.02 -0.23
CA THR A 83 7.95 10.94 -1.14
C THR A 83 6.94 11.58 -2.08
N ARG A 84 7.23 12.79 -2.55
CA ARG A 84 6.42 13.36 -3.64
C ARG A 84 6.77 12.71 -4.95
N GLU A 85 5.76 12.53 -5.78
CA GLU A 85 5.98 12.23 -7.19
C GLU A 85 6.47 13.51 -7.88
N GLU A 86 7.63 13.46 -8.54
CA GLU A 86 8.21 14.60 -9.25
C GLU A 86 7.42 14.89 -10.55
N ASN A 87 6.23 15.48 -10.43
CA ASN A 87 5.42 15.90 -11.56
C ASN A 87 5.18 17.41 -11.52
N ASN A 88 6.11 18.16 -12.11
CA ASN A 88 6.01 19.48 -12.77
C ASN A 88 4.95 20.52 -12.34
N GLY A 89 4.54 20.57 -11.08
CA GLY A 89 3.59 21.54 -10.56
C GLY A 89 3.89 21.89 -9.11
N LYS A 90 3.83 23.18 -8.77
CA LYS A 90 3.83 23.68 -7.39
C LYS A 90 2.59 23.15 -6.66
N LEU A 91 2.64 21.94 -6.12
CA LEU A 91 1.69 21.46 -5.12
C LEU A 91 2.23 21.80 -3.72
N ALA A 92 1.32 22.16 -2.82
CA ALA A 92 1.62 22.73 -1.51
C ALA A 92 2.46 21.78 -0.66
N ASN A 93 3.41 22.33 0.12
CA ASN A 93 4.31 21.49 0.91
C ASN A 93 3.57 20.63 1.96
N ASP A 94 2.41 21.13 2.35
CA ASP A 94 1.59 20.77 3.50
C ASP A 94 1.10 19.32 3.48
N ASP A 95 0.83 18.72 2.32
CA ASP A 95 0.27 17.37 2.25
C ASP A 95 1.30 16.28 2.63
N LEU A 96 2.56 16.44 2.20
CA LEU A 96 3.63 15.53 2.64
C LEU A 96 3.91 15.70 4.14
N GLU A 97 3.93 16.94 4.62
CA GLU A 97 4.19 17.25 6.04
C GLU A 97 3.15 16.63 6.98
N ARG A 98 1.92 16.37 6.51
CA ARG A 98 0.88 15.66 7.27
C ARG A 98 1.13 14.16 7.39
N ILE A 99 1.85 13.58 6.43
CA ILE A 99 2.11 12.13 6.39
C ILE A 99 3.37 11.79 7.17
N LEU A 100 4.38 12.66 7.19
CA LEU A 100 5.63 12.41 7.93
C LEU A 100 5.43 11.97 9.39
N PRO A 101 4.49 12.54 10.19
CA PRO A 101 4.26 12.12 11.57
C PRO A 101 3.71 10.70 11.74
N ILE A 102 3.11 10.12 10.69
CA ILE A 102 2.53 8.76 10.72
C ILE A 102 3.42 7.74 9.99
N VAL A 103 4.57 8.15 9.46
CA VAL A 103 5.59 7.24 8.94
C VAL A 103 6.11 6.38 10.10
N ASN A 104 6.32 5.09 9.83
CA ASN A 104 6.69 4.06 10.81
C ASN A 104 5.62 3.79 11.89
N GLN A 105 4.41 4.36 11.78
CA GLN A 105 3.28 3.99 12.61
C GLN A 105 2.55 2.79 11.98
N PRO A 106 2.25 1.73 12.75
CA PRO A 106 1.45 0.61 12.26
C PRO A 106 -0.05 0.97 12.23
N PHE A 107 -0.73 0.50 11.20
CA PHE A 107 -2.17 0.57 11.00
C PHE A 107 -2.74 -0.83 10.82
N GLU A 108 -3.79 -1.17 11.54
CA GLU A 108 -4.41 -2.49 11.47
C GLU A 108 -4.98 -2.80 10.06
N THR A 109 -5.53 -1.79 9.40
CA THR A 109 -6.17 -1.93 8.09
C THR A 109 -5.66 -0.89 7.09
N MET A 110 -5.78 -1.21 5.80
CA MET A 110 -5.46 -0.28 4.72
C MET A 110 -6.37 0.95 4.74
N ASP A 111 -7.66 0.78 5.03
CA ASP A 111 -8.59 1.91 5.18
C ASP A 111 -8.11 2.88 6.25
N ALA A 112 -7.74 2.39 7.44
CA ALA A 112 -7.27 3.25 8.52
C ALA A 112 -6.02 4.04 8.11
N LEU A 113 -5.11 3.41 7.38
CA LEU A 113 -3.93 4.06 6.81
C LEU A 113 -4.34 5.14 5.80
N LEU A 114 -5.19 4.81 4.82
CA LEU A 114 -5.58 5.72 3.74
C LEU A 114 -6.44 6.89 4.24
N PHE A 115 -7.37 6.66 5.18
CA PHE A 115 -8.13 7.73 5.83
C PHE A 115 -7.22 8.71 6.57
N LYS A 116 -6.12 8.24 7.15
CA LYS A 116 -5.16 9.08 7.86
C LYS A 116 -4.21 9.80 6.92
N ALA A 117 -3.78 9.13 5.85
CA ALA A 117 -2.76 9.62 4.93
C ALA A 117 -3.31 10.48 3.77
N SER A 118 -4.55 10.26 3.33
CA SER A 118 -5.13 10.92 2.16
C SER A 118 -6.48 11.58 2.50
N PRO A 119 -6.52 12.91 2.62
CA PRO A 119 -7.78 13.64 2.75
C PRO A 119 -8.76 13.37 1.60
N ARG A 120 -8.27 13.15 0.37
CA ARG A 120 -9.10 12.87 -0.80
C ARG A 120 -9.66 11.45 -0.80
N PHE A 121 -8.99 10.50 -0.16
CA PHE A 121 -9.49 9.13 0.00
C PHE A 121 -10.88 9.12 0.63
N GLY A 122 -11.07 9.85 1.74
CA GLY A 122 -12.35 9.87 2.45
C GLY A 122 -13.51 10.38 1.60
N LYS A 123 -13.24 11.35 0.71
CA LYS A 123 -14.25 11.85 -0.24
C LYS A 123 -14.57 10.80 -1.32
N SER A 124 -13.53 10.20 -1.92
CA SER A 124 -13.69 9.17 -2.95
C SER A 124 -14.41 7.92 -2.42
N PHE A 125 -14.13 7.54 -1.18
CA PHE A 125 -14.81 6.45 -0.50
C PHE A 125 -16.32 6.72 -0.38
N HIS A 126 -16.70 7.93 0.01
CA HIS A 126 -18.11 8.33 0.12
C HIS A 126 -18.82 8.31 -1.24
N ASP A 127 -18.17 8.84 -2.29
CA ASP A 127 -18.70 8.84 -3.66
C ASP A 127 -18.85 7.41 -4.21
N THR A 128 -17.90 6.53 -3.91
CA THR A 128 -17.96 5.10 -4.28
C THR A 128 -19.08 4.38 -3.54
N LEU A 129 -19.29 4.67 -2.26
CA LEU A 129 -20.38 4.09 -1.48
C LEU A 129 -21.75 4.52 -2.01
N LEU A 130 -21.91 5.82 -2.31
CA LEU A 130 -23.14 6.37 -2.91
C LEU A 130 -23.43 5.80 -4.30
N SER A 131 -22.41 5.63 -5.15
CA SER A 131 -22.62 5.05 -6.48
C SER A 131 -23.03 3.57 -6.45
N LYS A 132 -22.56 2.79 -5.46
CA LYS A 132 -23.02 1.41 -5.25
C LYS A 132 -24.47 1.35 -4.76
N LEU A 133 -24.88 2.28 -3.89
CA LEU A 133 -26.25 2.40 -3.39
C LEU A 133 -27.23 2.94 -4.45
N GLY A 134 -26.78 3.86 -5.31
CA GLY A 134 -27.60 4.49 -6.35
C GLY A 134 -27.82 3.62 -7.59
N ASN A 135 -27.05 2.54 -7.76
CA ASN A 135 -27.20 1.59 -8.86
C ASN A 135 -28.27 0.50 -8.61
N GLU A 136 -29.06 0.60 -7.53
CA GLU A 136 -30.18 -0.30 -7.22
C GLU A 136 -31.57 0.31 -7.50
N LEU A 137 -31.69 1.35 -8.33
CA LEU A 137 -32.97 1.93 -8.78
C LEU A 137 -33.18 1.83 -10.29
#